data_AF-A0AA97IAV8-F1
#
_entry.id   AF-A0AA97IAV8-F1
#
_cell.length_a   1.000
_cell.length_b   1.000
_cell.length_c   1.000
_cell.angle_alpha   90.00
_cell.angle_beta   90.00
_cell.angle_gamma   90.00
#
_symmetry.space_group_name_H-M   'P 1'
#
loop_
_entity.id
_entity.type
_entity.pdbx_description
1 polymer ?
#
loop_
_entity_poly.entity_id
_entity_poly.type
_entity_poly.pdbx_seq_one_letter_code
_entity_poly.pdbx_strand_id
1 'polypeptide(L)'
;MTQNFDRLICLTTFLLTMAIESSQATSTPHVAFDEFVEQQVEVHKVAGGAIAIIEQGTITHESAFGLRSTETSAPVSPDTVFQAASISKAVTAWGVMRLVQEGHVELDAPVSKYLTRWHLPPSPFDEDEVTIRRVLSHTAGLSLPSYVGFDPAASLPTFEASLSGDTAGSGSLELVAIPGDGWAYSGGGYTLLGLIIEEVTGQTFAAYMEEHILRPLGMANSSYLPDEGLLSRTAQAHDFYLNTIPNYRLAAQSAGSLHTTARDLARFAIANMNDNPVLTRETLNEMHTPIIDTGFGSEMSLGFFVEGEGQLIGHSGSNRGWKARVQFSPASNVGLVVLTNSESGEALVSDTFCRWNDVFEIGLLTTRCAQQNEQQSLLESIGWLSTILISSVALALALRLLSNVLLNRRILARPAANEWRCWALALALLITTAHCLFLYSGLGVWIVAGIPWGFSIADHAPNSIRYAFHALLGLYALIAASLLMLPRERQ
;
A
#
# COMPACT_ATOMS: atom_id res chain seq x y z
N MET A 1 9.26 -53.82 47.88
CA MET A 1 8.57 -53.71 46.57
C MET A 1 8.14 -52.28 46.26
N THR A 2 7.89 -51.43 47.25
CA THR A 2 7.46 -50.02 47.08
C THR A 2 8.57 -49.07 46.63
N GLN A 3 9.82 -49.22 47.10
CA GLN A 3 10.94 -48.34 46.69
C GLN A 3 11.35 -48.41 45.20
N ASN A 4 11.04 -49.52 44.50
CA ASN A 4 11.35 -49.65 43.08
C ASN A 4 10.27 -49.00 42.19
N PHE A 5 9.06 -48.81 42.70
CA PHE A 5 7.96 -48.16 41.97
C PHE A 5 8.16 -46.65 41.90
N ASP A 6 8.58 -46.01 43.00
CA ASP A 6 8.83 -44.56 43.04
C ASP A 6 10.01 -44.15 42.14
N ARG A 7 11.04 -45.01 42.03
CA ARG A 7 12.16 -44.79 41.10
C ARG A 7 11.75 -44.95 39.64
N LEU A 8 10.86 -45.90 39.34
CA LEU A 8 10.36 -46.11 37.97
C LEU A 8 9.46 -44.95 37.53
N ILE A 9 8.61 -44.42 38.42
CA ILE A 9 7.77 -43.26 38.18
C ILE A 9 8.62 -41.99 38.01
N CYS A 10 9.65 -41.77 38.84
CA CYS A 10 10.56 -40.63 38.63
C CYS A 10 11.33 -40.72 37.31
N LEU A 11 11.78 -41.91 36.90
CA LEU A 11 12.51 -42.10 35.65
C LEU A 11 11.61 -41.91 34.42
N THR A 12 10.36 -42.38 34.46
CA THR A 12 9.40 -42.17 33.36
C THR A 12 8.92 -40.73 33.27
N THR A 13 8.76 -40.04 34.40
CA THR A 13 8.39 -38.61 34.40
C THR A 13 9.54 -37.75 33.89
N PHE A 14 10.79 -38.07 34.26
CA PHE A 14 11.99 -37.37 33.77
C PHE A 14 12.25 -37.60 32.27
N LEU A 15 12.02 -38.82 31.78
CA LEU A 15 12.11 -39.14 30.35
C LEU A 15 10.96 -38.52 29.55
N LEU A 16 9.75 -38.37 30.12
CA LEU A 16 8.65 -37.65 29.48
C LEU A 16 8.93 -36.15 29.39
N THR A 17 9.52 -35.53 30.42
CA THR A 17 9.89 -34.10 30.37
C THR A 17 11.00 -33.82 29.36
N MET A 18 12.02 -34.70 29.27
CA MET A 18 13.06 -34.55 28.24
C MET A 18 12.54 -34.80 26.81
N ALA A 19 11.55 -35.69 26.64
CA ALA A 19 10.91 -35.90 25.35
C ALA A 19 10.05 -34.70 24.91
N ILE A 20 9.38 -34.03 25.86
CA ILE A 20 8.56 -32.84 25.58
C ILE A 20 9.44 -31.61 25.26
N GLU A 21 10.56 -31.42 25.96
CA GLU A 21 11.51 -30.33 25.67
C GLU A 21 12.22 -30.51 24.31
N SER A 22 12.40 -31.75 23.85
CA SER A 22 13.06 -32.03 22.56
C SER A 22 12.21 -31.76 21.31
N SER A 23 10.91 -31.42 21.45
CA SER A 23 10.00 -31.22 20.30
C SER A 23 9.68 -29.77 19.96
N GLN A 24 10.09 -28.80 20.78
CA GLN A 24 10.12 -27.40 20.34
C GLN A 24 11.44 -27.13 19.62
N ALA A 25 11.54 -27.60 18.37
CA ALA A 25 12.51 -27.01 17.47
C ALA A 25 12.16 -25.53 17.37
N THR A 26 12.97 -24.65 17.96
CA THR A 26 12.88 -23.21 17.74
C THR A 26 12.98 -22.99 16.24
N SER A 27 11.87 -22.58 15.62
CA SER A 27 11.86 -22.23 14.20
C SER A 27 12.90 -21.13 13.96
N THR A 28 13.65 -21.24 12.87
CA THR A 28 14.61 -20.18 12.50
C THR A 28 13.83 -18.87 12.27
N PRO A 29 14.47 -17.69 12.44
CA PRO A 29 13.82 -16.41 12.20
C PRO A 29 13.09 -16.33 10.87
N HIS A 30 13.67 -16.87 9.79
CA HIS A 30 13.04 -16.95 8.47
C HIS A 30 11.78 -17.82 8.44
N VAL A 31 11.78 -18.99 9.09
CA VAL A 31 10.59 -19.86 9.15
C VAL A 31 9.46 -19.19 9.93
N ALA A 32 9.77 -18.61 11.09
CA ALA A 32 8.78 -17.87 11.89
C ALA A 32 8.24 -16.62 11.19
N PHE A 33 9.04 -16.06 10.27
CA PHE A 33 8.64 -14.94 9.44
C PHE A 33 7.72 -15.37 8.29
N ASP A 34 8.07 -16.44 7.57
CA ASP A 34 7.23 -16.99 6.50
C ASP A 34 5.87 -17.47 7.04
N GLU A 35 5.84 -18.18 8.18
CA GLU A 35 4.60 -18.61 8.83
C GLU A 35 3.68 -17.42 9.20
N PHE A 36 4.28 -16.31 9.63
CA PHE A 36 3.53 -15.07 9.90
C PHE A 36 2.94 -14.51 8.61
N VAL A 37 3.75 -14.40 7.55
CA VAL A 37 3.32 -13.87 6.25
C VAL A 37 2.18 -14.71 5.69
N GLU A 38 2.27 -16.03 5.73
CA GLU A 38 1.21 -16.94 5.28
C GLU A 38 -0.12 -16.70 6.02
N GLN A 39 -0.09 -16.47 7.33
CA GLN A 39 -1.29 -16.10 8.10
C GLN A 39 -1.88 -14.75 7.63
N GLN A 40 -1.01 -13.78 7.30
CA GLN A 40 -1.45 -12.47 6.82
C GLN A 40 -2.12 -12.53 5.44
N VAL A 41 -1.79 -13.52 4.60
CA VAL A 41 -2.45 -13.72 3.28
C VAL A 41 -3.96 -13.91 3.45
N GLU A 42 -4.37 -14.77 4.38
CA GLU A 42 -5.79 -15.05 4.61
C GLU A 42 -6.51 -13.91 5.32
N VAL A 43 -5.84 -13.24 6.27
CA VAL A 43 -6.36 -12.11 7.04
C VAL A 43 -6.68 -10.94 6.11
N HIS A 44 -5.72 -10.56 5.26
CA HIS A 44 -5.83 -9.39 4.40
C HIS A 44 -6.44 -9.69 3.03
N LYS A 45 -6.81 -10.95 2.74
CA LYS A 45 -7.35 -11.36 1.43
C LYS A 45 -6.42 -10.95 0.29
N VAL A 46 -5.16 -11.37 0.37
CA VAL A 46 -4.17 -11.20 -0.69
C VAL A 46 -4.11 -12.47 -1.52
N ALA A 47 -4.06 -12.37 -2.85
CA ALA A 47 -3.94 -13.53 -3.72
C ALA A 47 -2.57 -14.21 -3.52
N GLY A 48 -1.48 -13.46 -3.66
CA GLY A 48 -0.12 -13.94 -3.43
C GLY A 48 0.93 -12.83 -3.43
N GLY A 49 2.18 -13.23 -3.26
CA GLY A 49 3.31 -12.31 -3.19
C GLY A 49 4.66 -13.00 -3.06
N ALA A 50 5.71 -12.19 -3.09
CA ALA A 50 7.10 -12.63 -2.99
C ALA A 50 7.90 -11.71 -2.08
N ILE A 51 8.89 -12.29 -1.39
CA ILE A 51 9.74 -11.63 -0.42
C ILE A 51 11.20 -11.95 -0.71
N ALA A 52 12.07 -10.96 -0.47
CA ALA A 52 13.50 -11.17 -0.34
C ALA A 52 14.03 -10.43 0.89
N ILE A 53 14.77 -11.14 1.74
CA ILE A 53 15.42 -10.60 2.94
C ILE A 53 16.92 -10.47 2.66
N ILE A 54 17.47 -9.32 3.02
CA ILE A 54 18.88 -8.99 2.88
C ILE A 54 19.47 -8.85 4.27
N GLU A 55 20.55 -9.60 4.52
CA GLU A 55 21.36 -9.48 5.72
C GLU A 55 22.83 -9.46 5.33
N GLN A 56 23.61 -8.62 6.01
CA GLN A 56 25.04 -8.44 5.76
C GLN A 56 25.34 -8.12 4.27
N GLY A 57 24.43 -7.40 3.61
CA GLY A 57 24.58 -6.99 2.22
C GLY A 57 24.39 -8.11 1.19
N THR A 58 23.78 -9.23 1.58
CA THR A 58 23.50 -10.38 0.69
C THR A 58 22.07 -10.88 0.88
N ILE A 59 21.49 -11.49 -0.17
CA ILE A 59 20.16 -12.12 -0.06
C ILE A 59 20.31 -13.41 0.76
N THR A 60 19.73 -13.44 1.95
CA THR A 60 19.79 -14.61 2.86
C THR A 60 18.53 -15.48 2.78
N HIS A 61 17.41 -14.89 2.38
CA HIS A 61 16.14 -15.60 2.25
C HIS A 61 15.29 -15.07 1.11
N GLU A 62 14.66 -15.97 0.39
CA GLU A 62 13.67 -15.68 -0.66
C GLU A 62 12.46 -16.58 -0.43
N SER A 63 11.28 -15.99 -0.34
CA SER A 63 10.04 -16.74 -0.18
C SER A 63 8.95 -16.23 -1.11
N ALA A 64 8.01 -17.11 -1.41
CA ALA A 64 6.85 -16.84 -2.24
C ALA A 64 5.63 -17.45 -1.56
N PHE A 65 4.50 -16.76 -1.61
CA PHE A 65 3.27 -17.16 -0.94
C PHE A 65 2.06 -16.95 -1.84
N GLY A 66 1.03 -17.76 -1.63
CA GLY A 66 -0.25 -17.64 -2.31
C GLY A 66 -0.19 -17.92 -3.82
N LEU A 67 -1.14 -17.32 -4.54
CA LEU A 67 -1.44 -17.56 -5.94
C LEU A 67 -0.97 -16.42 -6.84
N ARG A 68 -0.25 -16.80 -7.89
CA ARG A 68 0.06 -15.94 -9.04
C ARG A 68 -1.20 -15.61 -9.83
N SER A 69 -2.18 -16.52 -9.85
CA SER A 69 -3.45 -16.38 -10.58
C SER A 69 -4.54 -17.15 -9.85
N THR A 70 -5.62 -16.48 -9.47
CA THR A 70 -6.79 -17.13 -8.87
C THR A 70 -7.62 -17.91 -9.90
N GLU A 71 -7.53 -17.55 -11.19
CA GLU A 71 -8.21 -18.26 -12.29
C GLU A 71 -7.63 -19.64 -12.56
N THR A 72 -6.29 -19.76 -12.53
CA THR A 72 -5.58 -21.01 -12.84
C THR A 72 -5.10 -21.74 -11.59
N SER A 73 -5.23 -21.13 -10.42
CA SER A 73 -4.63 -21.59 -9.15
C SER A 73 -3.11 -21.79 -9.24
N ALA A 74 -2.44 -21.11 -10.17
CA ALA A 74 -0.99 -21.19 -10.29
C ALA A 74 -0.34 -20.52 -9.06
N PRO A 75 0.61 -21.18 -8.37
CA PRO A 75 1.28 -20.60 -7.21
C PRO A 75 2.24 -19.49 -7.63
N VAL A 76 2.52 -18.57 -6.72
CA VAL A 76 3.67 -17.67 -6.85
C VAL A 76 4.97 -18.48 -6.74
N SER A 77 5.99 -18.05 -7.47
CA SER A 77 7.34 -18.61 -7.42
C SER A 77 8.36 -17.48 -7.24
N PRO A 78 9.61 -17.76 -6.85
CA PRO A 78 10.67 -16.74 -6.78
C PRO A 78 10.91 -15.99 -8.10
N ASP A 79 10.58 -16.61 -9.25
CA ASP A 79 10.70 -16.02 -10.58
C ASP A 79 9.42 -15.32 -11.06
N THR A 80 8.40 -15.18 -10.20
CA THR A 80 7.16 -14.46 -10.53
C THR A 80 7.43 -12.96 -10.59
N VAL A 81 6.94 -12.34 -11.66
CA VAL A 81 7.10 -10.91 -11.93
C VAL A 81 5.91 -10.14 -11.38
N PHE A 82 6.17 -8.96 -10.82
CA PHE A 82 5.18 -8.03 -10.28
C PHE A 82 5.41 -6.63 -10.86
N GLN A 83 4.37 -5.80 -10.89
CA GLN A 83 4.59 -4.36 -11.03
C GLN A 83 5.13 -3.78 -9.73
N ALA A 84 6.32 -3.17 -9.77
CA ALA A 84 6.93 -2.48 -8.63
C ALA A 84 6.28 -1.12 -8.33
N ALA A 85 5.40 -0.65 -9.23
CA ALA A 85 4.72 0.62 -9.14
C ALA A 85 5.72 1.76 -8.86
N SER A 86 5.45 2.62 -7.89
CA SER A 86 6.29 3.81 -7.63
C SER A 86 7.73 3.53 -7.20
N ILE A 87 8.13 2.30 -6.87
CA ILE A 87 9.56 1.93 -6.75
C ILE A 87 10.32 2.22 -8.06
N SER A 88 9.61 2.24 -9.19
CA SER A 88 10.10 2.74 -10.49
C SER A 88 10.80 4.09 -10.39
N LYS A 89 10.36 4.99 -9.49
CA LYS A 89 10.96 6.32 -9.30
C LYS A 89 12.36 6.22 -8.72
N ALA A 90 12.55 5.42 -7.68
CA ALA A 90 13.86 5.19 -7.08
C ALA A 90 14.88 4.65 -8.11
N VAL A 91 14.42 3.71 -8.96
CA VAL A 91 15.26 3.16 -10.03
C VAL A 91 15.49 4.19 -11.15
N THR A 92 14.49 4.98 -11.53
CA THR A 92 14.66 6.11 -12.47
C THR A 92 15.63 7.16 -11.95
N ALA A 93 15.60 7.45 -10.64
CA ALA A 93 16.52 8.39 -10.01
C ALA A 93 17.97 7.93 -10.18
N TRP A 94 18.26 6.63 -10.11
CA TRP A 94 19.59 6.10 -10.47
C TRP A 94 19.98 6.42 -11.92
N GLY A 95 19.02 6.31 -12.85
CA GLY A 95 19.20 6.69 -14.25
C GLY A 95 19.60 8.16 -14.43
N VAL A 96 18.92 9.07 -13.74
CA VAL A 96 19.21 10.51 -13.75
C VAL A 96 20.55 10.80 -13.07
N MET A 97 20.80 10.21 -11.90
CA MET A 97 22.02 10.44 -11.11
C MET A 97 23.26 9.88 -11.78
N ARG A 98 23.12 8.85 -12.62
CA ARG A 98 24.19 8.42 -13.52
C ARG A 98 24.56 9.51 -14.53
N LEU A 99 23.58 10.16 -15.15
CA LEU A 99 23.83 11.30 -16.06
C LEU A 99 24.45 12.49 -15.31
N VAL A 100 24.10 12.69 -14.04
CA VAL A 100 24.73 13.69 -13.17
C VAL A 100 26.20 13.37 -12.93
N GLN A 101 26.49 12.13 -12.54
CA GLN A 101 27.85 11.65 -12.32
C GLN A 101 28.71 11.73 -13.60
N GLU A 102 28.12 11.49 -14.77
CA GLU A 102 28.79 11.58 -16.07
C GLU A 102 28.90 13.03 -16.59
N GLY A 103 28.32 14.02 -15.88
CA GLY A 103 28.38 15.44 -16.23
C GLY A 103 27.43 15.86 -17.36
N HIS A 104 26.46 15.02 -17.73
CA HIS A 104 25.46 15.29 -18.75
C HIS A 104 24.25 16.08 -18.23
N VAL A 105 23.97 15.95 -16.93
CA VAL A 105 22.88 16.66 -16.23
C VAL A 105 23.42 17.31 -14.96
N GLU A 106 23.00 18.54 -14.69
CA GLU A 106 23.29 19.27 -13.46
C GLU A 106 22.05 19.26 -12.56
N LEU A 107 22.22 18.89 -11.28
CA LEU A 107 21.11 18.79 -10.32
C LEU A 107 20.36 20.10 -10.13
N ASP A 108 21.10 21.20 -10.07
CA ASP A 108 20.54 22.52 -9.74
C ASP A 108 20.24 23.37 -10.98
N ALA A 109 20.35 22.78 -12.18
CA ALA A 109 19.93 23.43 -13.42
C ALA A 109 18.41 23.31 -13.63
N PRO A 110 17.78 24.31 -14.26
CA PRO A 110 16.37 24.23 -14.65
C PRO A 110 16.14 23.08 -15.64
N VAL A 111 15.01 22.40 -15.52
CA VAL A 111 14.62 21.31 -16.43
C VAL A 111 14.52 21.79 -17.88
N SER A 112 14.13 23.05 -18.10
CA SER A 112 14.01 23.68 -19.41
C SER A 112 15.31 23.64 -20.23
N LYS A 113 16.47 23.57 -19.56
CA LYS A 113 17.79 23.43 -20.20
C LYS A 113 17.91 22.16 -21.04
N TYR A 114 17.18 21.10 -20.69
CA TYR A 114 17.31 19.77 -21.31
C TYR A 114 16.14 19.40 -22.22
N LEU A 115 15.12 20.24 -22.32
CA LEU A 115 13.88 19.90 -23.03
C LEU A 115 13.82 20.63 -24.37
N THR A 116 13.56 19.88 -25.45
CA THR A 116 13.38 20.45 -26.79
C THR A 116 12.03 20.08 -27.41
N ARG A 117 11.53 18.87 -27.13
CA ARG A 117 10.28 18.31 -27.66
C ARG A 117 9.04 18.74 -26.89
N TRP A 118 9.18 19.22 -25.65
CA TRP A 118 8.08 19.60 -24.77
C TRP A 118 8.52 20.70 -23.80
N HIS A 119 7.60 21.55 -23.34
CA HIS A 119 7.88 22.62 -22.37
C HIS A 119 6.79 22.65 -21.31
N LEU A 120 7.15 23.11 -20.10
CA LEU A 120 6.17 23.34 -19.04
C LEU A 120 5.09 24.33 -19.53
N PRO A 121 3.80 24.09 -19.21
CA PRO A 121 2.76 25.06 -19.49
C PRO A 121 2.98 26.34 -18.67
N PRO A 122 2.61 27.52 -19.22
CA PRO A 122 2.76 28.79 -18.51
C PRO A 122 2.13 28.79 -17.12
N SER A 123 2.88 29.26 -16.14
CA SER A 123 2.46 29.33 -14.74
C SER A 123 2.73 30.72 -14.13
N PRO A 124 2.01 31.15 -13.07
CA PRO A 124 2.39 32.34 -12.29
C PRO A 124 3.67 32.15 -11.46
N PHE A 125 4.19 30.92 -11.35
CA PHE A 125 5.41 30.60 -10.62
C PHE A 125 6.62 30.56 -11.57
N ASP A 126 7.82 30.73 -11.01
CA ASP A 126 9.06 30.74 -11.78
C ASP A 126 9.44 29.33 -12.26
N GLU A 127 9.37 29.09 -13.57
CA GLU A 127 9.71 27.81 -14.19
C GLU A 127 11.21 27.52 -14.17
N ASP A 128 12.07 28.55 -14.09
CA ASP A 128 13.52 28.38 -13.99
C ASP A 128 13.94 27.85 -12.60
N GLU A 129 13.05 27.93 -11.61
CA GLU A 129 13.24 27.29 -10.31
C GLU A 129 12.79 25.81 -10.30
N VAL A 130 12.26 25.27 -11.41
CA VAL A 130 12.01 23.82 -11.54
C VAL A 130 13.31 23.12 -11.90
N THR A 131 14.09 22.70 -10.89
CA THR A 131 15.40 22.05 -11.09
C THR A 131 15.30 20.52 -11.01
N ILE A 132 16.30 19.82 -11.57
CA ILE A 132 16.40 18.34 -11.51
C ILE A 132 16.33 17.85 -10.06
N ARG A 133 17.05 18.51 -9.13
CA ARG A 133 17.05 18.21 -7.70
C ARG A 133 15.63 18.26 -7.14
N ARG A 134 14.91 19.35 -7.41
CA ARG A 134 13.54 19.55 -6.92
C ARG A 134 12.55 18.56 -7.51
N VAL A 135 12.73 18.14 -8.76
CA VAL A 135 11.88 17.11 -9.35
C VAL A 135 12.15 15.74 -8.71
N LEU A 136 13.42 15.37 -8.53
CA LEU A 136 13.81 14.12 -7.85
C LEU A 136 13.29 14.04 -6.41
N SER A 137 13.29 15.17 -5.68
CA SER A 137 12.85 15.25 -4.29
C SER A 137 11.39 15.65 -4.09
N HIS A 138 10.59 15.73 -5.16
CA HIS A 138 9.18 16.16 -5.09
C HIS A 138 8.96 17.54 -4.44
N THR A 139 9.89 18.47 -4.64
CA THR A 139 9.79 19.86 -4.16
C THR A 139 9.69 20.87 -5.31
N ALA A 140 9.43 20.42 -6.53
CA ALA A 140 9.32 21.28 -7.71
C ALA A 140 7.98 22.02 -7.83
N GLY A 141 6.99 21.72 -6.98
CA GLY A 141 5.63 22.30 -7.09
C GLY A 141 4.82 21.77 -8.28
N LEU A 142 5.21 20.63 -8.84
CA LEU A 142 4.57 20.01 -10.00
C LEU A 142 3.34 19.17 -9.60
N SER A 143 2.28 19.21 -10.42
CA SER A 143 1.04 18.46 -10.24
C SER A 143 1.16 16.98 -10.65
N LEU A 144 0.02 16.31 -10.91
CA LEU A 144 -0.08 14.95 -11.45
C LEU A 144 0.58 13.87 -10.54
N PRO A 145 0.02 13.61 -9.34
CA PRO A 145 0.61 12.69 -8.36
C PRO A 145 0.57 11.22 -8.80
N SER A 146 -0.42 10.84 -9.61
CA SER A 146 -0.69 9.44 -9.96
C SER A 146 -1.28 9.29 -11.37
N TYR A 147 -1.25 8.05 -11.87
CA TYR A 147 -1.77 7.66 -13.18
C TYR A 147 -2.78 6.53 -13.01
N VAL A 148 -3.91 6.61 -13.71
CA VAL A 148 -4.94 5.55 -13.68
C VAL A 148 -4.50 4.31 -14.47
N GLY A 149 -3.79 4.54 -15.57
CA GLY A 149 -3.31 3.50 -16.48
C GLY A 149 -4.25 3.22 -17.65
N PHE A 150 -3.70 2.58 -18.67
CA PHE A 150 -4.32 2.23 -19.93
C PHE A 150 -4.55 0.72 -20.00
N ASP A 151 -5.58 0.31 -20.74
CA ASP A 151 -5.82 -1.10 -21.01
C ASP A 151 -4.58 -1.78 -21.64
N PRO A 152 -4.34 -3.08 -21.36
CA PRO A 152 -3.14 -3.77 -21.86
C PRO A 152 -2.97 -3.70 -23.38
N ALA A 153 -4.08 -3.72 -24.12
CA ALA A 153 -4.11 -3.67 -25.59
C ALA A 153 -3.98 -2.25 -26.17
N ALA A 154 -4.02 -1.21 -25.34
CA ALA A 154 -3.90 0.17 -25.81
C ALA A 154 -2.47 0.49 -26.24
N SER A 155 -2.37 1.41 -27.21
CA SER A 155 -1.09 2.07 -27.50
C SER A 155 -0.79 3.06 -26.38
N LEU A 156 0.43 3.03 -25.85
CA LEU A 156 0.83 3.98 -24.83
C LEU A 156 1.20 5.33 -25.47
N PRO A 157 0.74 6.45 -24.91
CA PRO A 157 1.20 7.78 -25.27
C PRO A 157 2.71 7.93 -25.07
N THR A 158 3.32 8.84 -25.83
CA THR A 158 4.70 9.28 -25.55
C THR A 158 4.75 10.07 -24.24
N PHE A 159 5.95 10.34 -23.71
CA PHE A 159 6.07 11.19 -22.53
C PHE A 159 5.49 12.58 -22.76
N GLU A 160 5.70 13.21 -23.91
CA GLU A 160 5.17 14.53 -24.24
C GLU A 160 3.64 14.53 -24.26
N ALA A 161 3.03 13.52 -24.89
CA ALA A 161 1.59 13.38 -24.94
C ALA A 161 1.01 13.16 -23.52
N SER A 162 1.67 12.32 -22.72
CA SER A 162 1.32 12.08 -21.32
C SER A 162 1.40 13.35 -20.48
N LEU A 163 2.52 14.08 -20.56
CA LEU A 163 2.72 15.35 -19.86
C LEU A 163 1.70 16.41 -20.30
N SER A 164 1.22 16.33 -21.55
CA SER A 164 0.20 17.22 -22.11
C SER A 164 -1.24 16.78 -21.84
N GLY A 165 -1.47 15.69 -21.10
CA GLY A 165 -2.80 15.27 -20.64
C GLY A 165 -3.34 13.96 -21.21
N ASP A 166 -2.62 13.28 -22.10
CA ASP A 166 -2.98 11.93 -22.57
C ASP A 166 -2.58 10.89 -21.52
N THR A 167 -3.34 10.84 -20.42
CA THR A 167 -3.03 10.08 -19.20
C THR A 167 -4.13 9.14 -18.77
N ALA A 168 -5.08 8.83 -19.67
CA ALA A 168 -6.30 8.10 -19.35
C ALA A 168 -7.15 8.78 -18.25
N GLY A 169 -7.12 10.12 -18.20
CA GLY A 169 -7.97 10.93 -17.33
C GLY A 169 -7.31 11.49 -16.07
N SER A 170 -6.00 11.30 -15.88
CA SER A 170 -5.26 11.88 -14.75
C SER A 170 -4.92 13.37 -14.91
N GLY A 171 -5.10 13.94 -16.11
CA GLY A 171 -4.76 15.34 -16.42
C GLY A 171 -3.35 15.52 -16.96
N SER A 172 -2.95 16.79 -17.15
CA SER A 172 -1.63 17.24 -17.62
C SER A 172 -0.70 17.61 -16.46
N LEU A 173 0.60 17.67 -16.73
CA LEU A 173 1.59 18.20 -15.79
C LEU A 173 1.55 19.73 -15.78
N GLU A 174 1.42 20.31 -14.59
CA GLU A 174 1.35 21.75 -14.37
C GLU A 174 2.24 22.16 -13.18
N LEU A 175 2.78 23.38 -13.22
CA LEU A 175 3.45 23.99 -12.07
C LEU A 175 2.39 24.73 -11.23
N VAL A 176 2.05 24.16 -10.06
CA VAL A 176 0.88 24.57 -9.24
C VAL A 176 1.25 25.15 -7.87
N ALA A 177 2.53 25.12 -7.51
CA ALA A 177 3.04 25.71 -6.28
C ALA A 177 4.44 26.32 -6.50
N ILE A 178 4.90 27.15 -5.56
CA ILE A 178 6.23 27.75 -5.58
C ILE A 178 7.29 26.64 -5.46
N PRO A 179 8.22 26.50 -6.42
CA PRO A 179 9.30 25.52 -6.31
C PRO A 179 10.13 25.70 -5.03
N GLY A 180 10.29 24.63 -4.25
CA GLY A 180 11.02 24.61 -2.99
C GLY A 180 10.20 24.98 -1.75
N ASP A 181 8.94 25.42 -1.88
CA ASP A 181 8.13 25.85 -0.73
C ASP A 181 7.62 24.68 0.13
N GLY A 182 7.50 23.49 -0.46
CA GLY A 182 7.06 22.30 0.27
C GLY A 182 7.18 21.01 -0.54
N TRP A 183 6.87 19.90 0.12
CA TRP A 183 6.82 18.59 -0.50
C TRP A 183 5.46 18.34 -1.16
N ALA A 184 5.47 17.98 -2.44
CA ALA A 184 4.29 17.64 -3.23
C ALA A 184 4.63 16.48 -4.18
N TYR A 185 4.19 15.27 -3.81
CA TYR A 185 4.46 14.06 -4.59
C TYR A 185 3.90 14.18 -6.01
N SER A 186 4.76 13.93 -7.01
CA SER A 186 4.43 14.13 -8.43
C SER A 186 4.93 12.95 -9.26
N GLY A 187 3.99 12.15 -9.77
CA GLY A 187 4.26 11.16 -10.81
C GLY A 187 4.66 11.83 -12.13
N GLY A 188 4.00 12.94 -12.48
CA GLY A 188 4.31 13.74 -13.66
C GLY A 188 5.73 14.31 -13.67
N GLY A 189 6.26 14.72 -12.52
CA GLY A 189 7.67 15.11 -12.39
C GLY A 189 8.62 13.98 -12.78
N TYR A 190 8.33 12.73 -12.40
CA TYR A 190 9.14 11.59 -12.83
C TYR A 190 8.93 11.22 -14.30
N THR A 191 7.73 11.41 -14.86
CA THR A 191 7.49 11.34 -16.31
C THR A 191 8.38 12.34 -17.06
N LEU A 192 8.49 13.56 -16.53
CA LEU A 192 9.38 14.60 -17.06
C LEU A 192 10.85 14.18 -16.99
N LEU A 193 11.31 13.58 -15.88
CA LEU A 193 12.67 13.01 -15.80
C LEU A 193 12.91 11.90 -16.84
N GLY A 194 11.90 11.09 -17.12
CA GLY A 194 11.94 10.10 -18.19
C GLY A 194 12.17 10.75 -19.56
N LEU A 195 11.46 11.84 -19.86
CA LEU A 195 11.66 12.62 -21.09
C LEU A 195 13.06 13.24 -21.16
N ILE A 196 13.56 13.78 -20.05
CA ILE A 196 14.91 14.38 -19.98
C ILE A 196 15.98 13.33 -20.27
N ILE A 197 15.84 12.10 -19.76
CA ILE A 197 16.75 11.00 -20.11
C ILE A 197 16.76 10.79 -21.63
N GLU A 198 15.61 10.77 -22.29
CA GLU A 198 15.56 10.58 -23.74
C GLU A 198 16.18 11.75 -24.52
N GLU A 199 15.93 12.98 -24.10
CA GLU A 199 16.47 14.19 -24.73
C GLU A 199 18.00 14.26 -24.62
N VAL A 200 18.54 13.94 -23.44
CA VAL A 200 19.98 14.02 -23.17
C VAL A 200 20.74 12.88 -23.84
N THR A 201 20.17 11.67 -23.87
CA THR A 201 20.88 10.46 -24.33
C THR A 201 20.61 10.10 -25.78
N GLY A 202 19.48 10.55 -26.35
CA GLY A 202 18.97 10.11 -27.65
C GLY A 202 18.44 8.67 -27.66
N GLN A 203 18.43 7.97 -26.52
CA GLN A 203 17.86 6.63 -26.37
C GLN A 203 16.41 6.71 -25.89
N THR A 204 15.63 5.66 -26.12
CA THR A 204 14.34 5.53 -25.42
C THR A 204 14.61 5.30 -23.94
N PHE A 205 13.74 5.79 -23.07
CA PHE A 205 13.91 5.67 -21.63
C PHE A 205 14.09 4.21 -21.19
N ALA A 206 13.25 3.30 -21.68
CA ALA A 206 13.33 1.89 -21.33
C ALA A 206 14.67 1.24 -21.75
N ALA A 207 15.20 1.61 -22.92
CA ALA A 207 16.50 1.10 -23.40
C ALA A 207 17.66 1.63 -22.55
N TYR A 208 17.65 2.92 -22.23
CA TYR A 208 18.68 3.52 -21.37
C TYR A 208 18.70 2.87 -19.97
N MET A 209 17.52 2.72 -19.35
CA MET A 209 17.43 2.09 -18.02
C MET A 209 17.89 0.63 -18.04
N GLU A 210 17.51 -0.12 -19.07
CA GLU A 210 17.92 -1.51 -19.26
C GLU A 210 19.45 -1.64 -19.43
N GLU A 211 20.06 -0.84 -20.29
CA GLU A 211 21.49 -0.91 -20.60
C GLU A 211 22.38 -0.39 -19.47
N HIS A 212 22.01 0.74 -18.86
CA HIS A 212 22.89 1.47 -17.96
C HIS A 212 22.61 1.23 -16.48
N ILE A 213 21.42 0.71 -16.12
CA ILE A 213 21.02 0.52 -14.73
C ILE A 213 20.68 -0.95 -14.45
N LEU A 214 19.67 -1.51 -15.11
CA LEU A 214 19.14 -2.84 -14.75
C LEU A 214 20.16 -3.95 -15.02
N ARG A 215 20.72 -4.01 -16.23
CA ARG A 215 21.67 -5.07 -16.61
C ARG A 215 22.98 -5.02 -15.84
N PRO A 216 23.64 -3.86 -15.64
CA PRO A 216 24.84 -3.79 -14.80
C PRO A 216 24.62 -4.18 -13.34
N LEU A 217 23.41 -3.99 -12.81
CA LEU A 217 23.02 -4.44 -11.47
C LEU A 217 22.57 -5.92 -11.41
N GLY A 218 22.56 -6.60 -12.56
CA GLY A 218 22.13 -8.00 -12.65
C GLY A 218 20.61 -8.19 -12.50
N MET A 219 19.82 -7.16 -12.74
CA MET A 219 18.36 -7.19 -12.68
C MET A 219 17.74 -7.73 -13.98
N ALA A 220 18.12 -8.96 -14.35
CA ALA A 220 17.80 -9.56 -15.66
C ALA A 220 16.32 -9.94 -15.85
N ASN A 221 15.50 -9.88 -14.81
CA ASN A 221 14.06 -10.11 -14.83
C ASN A 221 13.28 -8.82 -14.55
N SER A 222 13.87 -7.69 -14.89
CA SER A 222 13.30 -6.37 -14.68
C SER A 222 13.21 -5.60 -16.00
N SER A 223 12.11 -4.89 -16.22
CA SER A 223 11.96 -4.03 -17.41
C SER A 223 10.88 -2.96 -17.19
N TYR A 224 11.10 -1.79 -17.78
CA TYR A 224 10.09 -0.73 -17.90
C TYR A 224 9.16 -0.94 -19.11
N LEU A 225 9.59 -1.75 -20.08
CA LEU A 225 8.83 -2.13 -21.27
C LEU A 225 8.87 -3.66 -21.39
N PRO A 226 8.06 -4.38 -20.60
CA PRO A 226 8.13 -5.84 -20.52
C PRO A 226 7.74 -6.49 -21.85
N ASP A 227 8.53 -7.48 -22.28
CA ASP A 227 8.23 -8.30 -23.45
C ASP A 227 7.24 -9.43 -23.12
N GLU A 228 6.83 -10.20 -24.12
CA GLU A 228 5.91 -11.34 -23.92
C GLU A 228 6.45 -12.38 -22.93
N GLY A 229 7.78 -12.58 -22.91
CA GLY A 229 8.44 -13.52 -21.99
C GLY A 229 8.28 -13.10 -20.54
N LEU A 230 8.54 -11.82 -20.23
CA LEU A 230 8.36 -11.26 -18.89
C LEU A 230 6.88 -11.21 -18.50
N LEU A 231 6.00 -10.81 -19.42
CA LEU A 231 4.55 -10.76 -19.20
C LEU A 231 3.96 -12.13 -18.89
N SER A 232 4.46 -13.20 -19.54
CA SER A 232 3.98 -14.58 -19.29
C SER A 232 4.22 -15.09 -17.86
N ARG A 233 5.18 -14.50 -17.14
CA ARG A 233 5.49 -14.81 -15.74
C ARG A 233 4.97 -13.77 -14.75
N THR A 234 4.35 -12.71 -15.25
CA THR A 234 3.77 -11.66 -14.42
C THR A 234 2.53 -12.21 -13.70
N ALA A 235 2.41 -11.93 -12.40
CA ALA A 235 1.21 -12.32 -11.66
C ALA A 235 -0.04 -11.63 -12.23
N GLN A 236 -1.20 -12.26 -12.08
CA GLN A 236 -2.46 -11.56 -12.32
C GLN A 236 -2.68 -10.57 -11.18
N ALA A 237 -3.11 -9.36 -11.52
CA ALA A 237 -3.49 -8.35 -10.57
C ALA A 237 -4.90 -8.65 -10.04
N HIS A 238 -5.17 -8.35 -8.77
CA HIS A 238 -6.49 -8.60 -8.16
C HIS A 238 -7.03 -7.37 -7.44
N ASP A 239 -8.36 -7.18 -7.48
CA ASP A 239 -9.07 -6.19 -6.67
C ASP A 239 -9.19 -6.64 -5.19
N PHE A 240 -9.85 -5.83 -4.35
CA PHE A 240 -10.10 -6.15 -2.93
C PHE A 240 -10.93 -7.43 -2.69
N TYR A 241 -11.57 -7.97 -3.72
CA TYR A 241 -12.41 -9.17 -3.67
C TYR A 241 -11.75 -10.38 -4.33
N LEU A 242 -10.46 -10.28 -4.68
CA LEU A 242 -9.70 -11.31 -5.39
C LEU A 242 -10.20 -11.59 -6.83
N ASN A 243 -10.97 -10.68 -7.42
CA ASN A 243 -11.27 -10.76 -8.85
C ASN A 243 -10.06 -10.29 -9.65
N THR A 244 -9.76 -11.01 -10.74
CA THR A 244 -8.72 -10.59 -11.68
C THR A 244 -9.05 -9.22 -12.26
N ILE A 245 -8.04 -8.36 -12.32
CA ILE A 245 -8.09 -7.11 -13.07
C ILE A 245 -7.01 -7.09 -14.16
N PRO A 246 -7.21 -6.33 -15.26
CA PRO A 246 -6.22 -6.20 -16.31
C PRO A 246 -4.86 -5.72 -15.80
N ASN A 247 -3.78 -6.16 -16.44
CA ASN A 247 -2.44 -5.64 -16.21
C ASN A 247 -2.28 -4.24 -16.85
N TYR A 248 -2.89 -3.22 -16.24
CA TYR A 248 -2.90 -1.86 -16.76
C TYR A 248 -1.46 -1.34 -16.98
N ARG A 249 -1.27 -0.63 -18.09
CA ARG A 249 0.01 -0.06 -18.51
C ARG A 249 0.01 1.45 -18.23
N LEU A 250 1.13 2.02 -17.80
CA LEU A 250 1.21 3.46 -17.55
C LEU A 250 2.00 4.16 -18.66
N ALA A 251 1.50 5.30 -19.13
CA ALA A 251 2.28 6.20 -20.00
C ALA A 251 3.52 6.74 -19.27
N ALA A 252 3.40 6.92 -17.95
CA ALA A 252 4.47 7.31 -17.05
C ALA A 252 5.42 6.16 -16.70
N GLN A 253 6.11 5.63 -17.71
CA GLN A 253 7.00 4.49 -17.56
C GLN A 253 8.00 4.68 -16.41
N SER A 254 8.67 5.83 -16.39
CA SER A 254 9.66 6.23 -15.39
C SER A 254 9.10 6.40 -13.98
N ALA A 255 7.80 6.62 -13.83
CA ALA A 255 7.16 6.85 -12.55
C ALA A 255 6.54 5.59 -11.93
N GLY A 256 6.20 4.57 -12.73
CA GLY A 256 5.40 3.45 -12.21
C GLY A 256 5.35 2.14 -13.01
N SER A 257 6.12 1.95 -14.08
CA SER A 257 5.96 0.78 -14.97
C SER A 257 6.99 -0.34 -14.81
N LEU A 258 7.93 -0.24 -13.87
CA LEU A 258 8.91 -1.30 -13.65
C LEU A 258 8.20 -2.61 -13.29
N HIS A 259 8.34 -3.60 -14.16
CA HIS A 259 8.06 -5.00 -13.86
C HIS A 259 9.34 -5.64 -13.35
N THR A 260 9.28 -6.40 -12.26
CA THR A 260 10.46 -6.96 -11.57
C THR A 260 10.11 -8.19 -10.75
N THR A 261 11.12 -8.90 -10.25
CA THR A 261 11.00 -9.90 -9.18
C THR A 261 11.47 -9.35 -7.84
N ALA A 262 11.16 -10.04 -6.74
CA ALA A 262 11.68 -9.69 -5.42
C ALA A 262 13.22 -9.78 -5.38
N ARG A 263 13.79 -10.79 -6.05
CA ARG A 263 15.24 -10.98 -6.20
C ARG A 263 15.94 -9.80 -6.85
N ASP A 264 15.40 -9.29 -7.95
CA ASP A 264 16.02 -8.18 -8.68
C ASP A 264 15.93 -6.87 -7.91
N LEU A 265 14.80 -6.60 -7.24
CA LEU A 265 14.73 -5.45 -6.33
C LEU A 265 15.67 -5.60 -5.13
N ALA A 266 15.92 -6.81 -4.65
CA ALA A 266 16.90 -7.04 -3.60
C ALA A 266 18.32 -6.74 -4.09
N ARG A 267 18.66 -7.07 -5.36
CA ARG A 267 19.93 -6.65 -5.98
C ARG A 267 20.04 -5.13 -6.06
N PHE A 268 18.95 -4.43 -6.42
CA PHE A 268 18.92 -2.98 -6.40
C PHE A 268 19.15 -2.41 -4.99
N ALA A 269 18.49 -2.95 -3.97
CA ALA A 269 18.71 -2.55 -2.57
C ALA A 269 20.16 -2.80 -2.12
N ILE A 270 20.74 -3.96 -2.44
CA ILE A 270 22.14 -4.28 -2.17
C ILE A 270 23.09 -3.30 -2.86
N ALA A 271 22.81 -2.93 -4.11
CA ALA A 271 23.63 -1.96 -4.86
C ALA A 271 23.62 -0.55 -4.24
N ASN A 272 22.58 -0.19 -3.48
CA ASN A 272 22.55 1.05 -2.71
C ASN A 272 23.39 0.99 -1.42
N MET A 273 23.69 -0.20 -0.90
CA MET A 273 24.48 -0.38 0.33
C MET A 273 25.95 -0.67 0.06
N ASN A 274 26.24 -1.31 -1.08
CA ASN A 274 27.55 -1.81 -1.45
C ASN A 274 28.14 -1.07 -2.66
N ASP A 275 29.43 -1.28 -2.89
CA ASP A 275 30.06 -0.83 -4.12
C ASP A 275 29.42 -1.57 -5.31
N ASN A 276 29.16 -0.83 -6.38
CA ASN A 276 28.43 -1.32 -7.54
C ASN A 276 29.02 -0.71 -8.83
N PRO A 277 28.72 -1.25 -10.01
CA PRO A 277 29.34 -0.79 -11.27
C PRO A 277 28.67 0.44 -11.92
N VAL A 278 27.66 1.04 -11.29
CA VAL A 278 26.84 2.11 -11.91
C VAL A 278 27.09 3.46 -11.25
N LEU A 279 26.86 3.56 -9.93
CA LEU A 279 26.99 4.80 -9.17
C LEU A 279 28.10 4.68 -8.14
N THR A 280 28.85 5.77 -7.98
CA THR A 280 29.85 5.91 -6.92
C THR A 280 29.21 6.05 -5.55
N ARG A 281 29.98 5.77 -4.50
CA ARG A 281 29.54 6.00 -3.11
C ARG A 281 29.15 7.46 -2.85
N GLU A 282 29.86 8.41 -3.46
CA GLU A 282 29.56 9.84 -3.34
C GLU A 282 28.18 10.17 -3.91
N THR A 283 27.88 9.68 -5.12
CA THR A 283 26.57 9.85 -5.75
C THR A 283 25.45 9.20 -4.94
N LEU A 284 25.66 7.99 -4.40
CA LEU A 284 24.67 7.34 -3.53
C LEU A 284 24.42 8.14 -2.25
N ASN A 285 25.46 8.66 -1.61
CA ASN A 285 25.32 9.50 -0.43
C ASN A 285 24.52 10.78 -0.73
N GLU A 286 24.76 11.43 -1.87
CA GLU A 286 23.93 12.57 -2.30
C GLU A 286 22.47 12.15 -2.53
N MET A 287 22.24 10.99 -3.13
CA MET A 287 20.89 10.47 -3.35
C MET A 287 20.12 10.19 -2.06
N HIS A 288 20.81 9.68 -1.04
CA HIS A 288 20.23 9.22 0.21
C HIS A 288 20.10 10.32 1.26
N THR A 289 20.71 11.48 1.03
CA THR A 289 20.66 12.61 1.97
C THR A 289 19.25 13.21 2.00
N PRO A 290 18.58 13.28 3.18
CA PRO A 290 17.28 13.91 3.31
C PRO A 290 17.29 15.39 2.89
N ILE A 291 16.23 15.81 2.19
CA ILE A 291 16.05 17.18 1.67
C ILE A 291 14.90 17.89 2.38
N ILE A 292 13.79 17.18 2.61
CA ILE A 292 12.58 17.76 3.21
C ILE A 292 11.81 16.73 4.01
N ASP A 293 11.21 17.14 5.13
CA ASP A 293 10.21 16.34 5.84
C ASP A 293 8.91 16.30 5.02
N THR A 294 8.39 15.09 4.79
CA THR A 294 7.14 14.90 4.04
C THR A 294 5.91 15.31 4.85
N GLY A 295 6.02 15.44 6.18
CA GLY A 295 4.91 15.61 7.11
C GLY A 295 4.17 14.31 7.45
N PHE A 296 4.62 13.18 6.92
CA PHE A 296 4.00 11.85 7.10
C PHE A 296 4.90 10.85 7.82
N GLY A 297 5.80 11.34 8.69
CA GLY A 297 6.73 10.50 9.46
C GLY A 297 7.87 9.90 8.63
N SER A 298 8.21 10.56 7.51
CA SER A 298 9.33 10.22 6.64
C SER A 298 9.92 11.49 6.04
N GLU A 299 11.19 11.45 5.66
CA GLU A 299 11.85 12.50 4.88
C GLU A 299 11.96 12.06 3.42
N MET A 300 12.03 13.02 2.51
CA MET A 300 12.27 12.77 1.09
C MET A 300 13.70 13.14 0.73
N SER A 301 14.36 12.28 -0.05
CA SER A 301 15.68 12.49 -0.65
C SER A 301 15.57 12.43 -2.18
N LEU A 302 16.65 12.18 -2.93
CA LEU A 302 16.59 12.10 -4.39
C LEU A 302 16.04 10.73 -4.83
N GLY A 303 14.70 10.63 -4.86
CA GLY A 303 13.98 9.42 -5.27
C GLY A 303 13.79 8.35 -4.22
N PHE A 304 14.11 8.63 -2.95
CA PHE A 304 13.84 7.73 -1.84
C PHE A 304 13.17 8.44 -0.67
N PHE A 305 12.31 7.70 0.02
CA PHE A 305 11.88 8.03 1.36
C PHE A 305 12.91 7.54 2.37
N VAL A 306 13.11 8.33 3.42
CA VAL A 306 14.01 8.03 4.53
C VAL A 306 13.21 8.02 5.83
N GLU A 307 13.35 6.94 6.59
CA GLU A 307 12.62 6.67 7.83
C GLU A 307 13.57 6.10 8.89
N GLY A 308 13.05 5.83 10.09
CA GLY A 308 13.81 5.19 11.16
C GLY A 308 15.04 6.00 11.56
N GLU A 309 14.84 7.28 11.87
CA GLU A 309 15.90 8.23 12.28
C GLU A 309 16.98 8.43 11.19
N GLY A 310 16.58 8.39 9.92
CA GLY A 310 17.51 8.61 8.80
C GLY A 310 18.21 7.35 8.31
N GLN A 311 17.88 6.16 8.84
CA GLN A 311 18.64 4.93 8.61
C GLN A 311 17.97 3.92 7.69
N LEU A 312 16.66 4.02 7.47
CA LEU A 312 15.93 3.17 6.52
C LEU A 312 15.57 3.96 5.28
N ILE A 313 16.17 3.58 4.16
CA ILE A 313 16.00 4.22 2.87
C ILE A 313 15.20 3.27 1.98
N GLY A 314 14.24 3.80 1.24
CA GLY A 314 13.43 2.95 0.39
C GLY A 314 12.34 3.67 -0.37
N HIS A 315 11.43 2.88 -0.93
CA HIS A 315 10.26 3.39 -1.62
C HIS A 315 9.14 2.34 -1.56
N SER A 316 7.89 2.81 -1.49
CA SER A 316 6.69 1.97 -1.64
C SER A 316 6.08 2.12 -3.04
N GLY A 317 5.19 1.21 -3.40
CA GLY A 317 4.58 1.19 -4.72
C GLY A 317 3.15 0.71 -4.64
N SER A 318 2.25 1.46 -5.27
CA SER A 318 0.84 1.09 -5.43
C SER A 318 0.42 1.36 -6.87
N ASN A 319 0.17 0.28 -7.61
CA ASN A 319 -0.60 0.29 -8.85
C ASN A 319 -1.89 -0.49 -8.60
N ARG A 320 -2.85 -0.40 -9.53
CA ARG A 320 -4.10 -1.15 -9.43
C ARG A 320 -3.79 -2.65 -9.35
N GLY A 321 -4.22 -3.30 -8.26
CA GLY A 321 -3.97 -4.72 -7.97
C GLY A 321 -2.52 -5.11 -7.68
N TRP A 322 -1.65 -4.15 -7.36
CA TRP A 322 -0.27 -4.41 -6.96
C TRP A 322 0.14 -3.54 -5.78
N LYS A 323 0.86 -4.14 -4.81
CA LYS A 323 1.47 -3.40 -3.69
C LYS A 323 2.89 -3.88 -3.50
N ALA A 324 3.81 -2.95 -3.31
CA ALA A 324 5.23 -3.21 -3.26
C ALA A 324 5.90 -2.31 -2.23
N ARG A 325 6.94 -2.81 -1.58
CA ARG A 325 7.82 -1.99 -0.74
C ARG A 325 9.22 -2.58 -0.72
N VAL A 326 10.21 -1.70 -0.84
CA VAL A 326 11.61 -2.00 -0.59
C VAL A 326 12.14 -1.01 0.44
N GLN A 327 12.78 -1.50 1.49
CA GLN A 327 13.62 -0.66 2.37
C GLN A 327 14.91 -1.38 2.70
N PHE A 328 15.95 -0.60 2.91
CA PHE A 328 17.28 -1.07 3.26
C PHE A 328 17.99 -0.05 4.15
N SER A 329 19.03 -0.50 4.85
CA SER A 329 19.88 0.36 5.67
C SER A 329 21.34 0.17 5.29
N PRO A 330 22.00 1.15 4.65
CA PRO A 330 23.44 1.09 4.41
C PRO A 330 24.27 0.99 5.69
N ALA A 331 23.77 1.54 6.82
CA ALA A 331 24.46 1.50 8.11
C ALA A 331 24.53 0.07 8.68
N SER A 332 23.44 -0.69 8.55
CA SER A 332 23.32 -2.04 9.11
C SER A 332 23.46 -3.16 8.07
N ASN A 333 23.56 -2.83 6.78
CA ASN A 333 23.60 -3.77 5.66
C ASN A 333 22.44 -4.77 5.64
N VAL A 334 21.24 -4.29 5.95
CA VAL A 334 20.00 -5.08 6.01
C VAL A 334 18.96 -4.50 5.06
N GLY A 335 18.00 -5.31 4.63
CA GLY A 335 16.88 -4.84 3.84
C GLY A 335 15.79 -5.88 3.64
N LEU A 336 14.65 -5.41 3.18
CA LEU A 336 13.47 -6.22 2.91
C LEU A 336 12.79 -5.72 1.64
N VAL A 337 12.40 -6.68 0.79
CA VAL A 337 11.53 -6.47 -0.36
C VAL A 337 10.27 -7.28 -0.15
N VAL A 338 9.10 -6.67 -0.34
CA VAL A 338 7.80 -7.36 -0.36
C VAL A 338 7.02 -6.90 -1.57
N LEU A 339 6.51 -7.86 -2.36
CA LEU A 339 5.69 -7.64 -3.55
C LEU A 339 4.41 -8.45 -3.44
N THR A 340 3.26 -7.86 -3.79
CA THR A 340 1.95 -8.53 -3.77
C THR A 340 1.14 -8.18 -5.01
N ASN A 341 0.23 -9.07 -5.40
CA ASN A 341 -0.64 -8.93 -6.57
C ASN A 341 -2.11 -8.70 -6.18
N SER A 342 -2.37 -7.88 -5.15
CA SER A 342 -3.74 -7.53 -4.73
C SER A 342 -3.85 -6.09 -4.23
N GLU A 343 -4.99 -5.43 -4.46
CA GLU A 343 -5.26 -4.09 -3.91
C GLU A 343 -5.25 -4.05 -2.39
N SER A 344 -5.66 -5.15 -1.76
CA SER A 344 -5.64 -5.37 -0.31
C SER A 344 -4.24 -5.59 0.29
N GLY A 345 -3.18 -5.65 -0.54
CA GLY A 345 -1.84 -6.01 -0.10
C GLY A 345 -1.11 -4.99 0.79
N GLU A 346 -1.62 -3.75 0.91
CA GLU A 346 -0.94 -2.68 1.66
C GLU A 346 -0.76 -3.04 3.14
N ALA A 347 -1.83 -3.56 3.78
CA ALA A 347 -1.79 -3.95 5.19
C ALA A 347 -0.82 -5.13 5.41
N LEU A 348 -0.87 -6.14 4.54
CA LEU A 348 0.08 -7.27 4.58
C LEU A 348 1.52 -6.77 4.48
N VAL A 349 1.80 -5.86 3.54
CA VAL A 349 3.13 -5.27 3.39
C VAL A 349 3.54 -4.55 4.68
N SER A 350 2.68 -3.70 5.25
CA SER A 350 3.00 -2.98 6.50
C SER A 350 3.31 -3.93 7.66
N ASP A 351 2.44 -4.91 7.88
CA ASP A 351 2.58 -5.91 8.94
C ASP A 351 3.85 -6.75 8.76
N THR A 352 4.20 -7.08 7.52
CA THR A 352 5.42 -7.81 7.17
C THR A 352 6.67 -7.01 7.52
N PHE A 353 6.69 -5.69 7.28
CA PHE A 353 7.81 -4.83 7.66
C PHE A 353 7.94 -4.67 9.18
N CYS A 354 6.82 -4.58 9.91
CA CYS A 354 6.85 -4.58 11.37
C CYS A 354 7.33 -5.92 11.94
N ARG A 355 6.89 -7.04 11.36
CA ARG A 355 7.38 -8.35 11.75
C ARG A 355 8.88 -8.50 11.49
N TRP A 356 9.37 -7.97 10.37
CA TRP A 356 10.80 -7.99 10.04
C TRP A 356 11.61 -7.16 11.04
N ASN A 357 11.12 -5.97 11.40
CA ASN A 357 11.75 -5.13 12.43
C ASN A 357 11.97 -5.88 13.75
N ASP A 358 10.98 -6.67 14.16
CA ASP A 358 11.00 -7.35 15.45
C ASP A 358 11.78 -8.67 15.40
N VAL A 359 11.54 -9.51 14.39
CA VAL A 359 12.14 -10.86 14.27
C VAL A 359 13.64 -10.80 14.00
N PHE A 360 14.09 -9.78 13.25
CA PHE A 360 15.49 -9.59 12.88
C PHE A 360 16.18 -8.50 13.71
N GLU A 361 15.52 -8.04 14.79
CA GLU A 361 16.07 -7.05 15.75
C GLU A 361 16.60 -5.77 15.08
N ILE A 362 15.94 -5.31 14.01
CA ILE A 362 16.34 -4.10 13.27
C ILE A 362 16.17 -2.85 14.12
N GLY A 363 15.05 -2.77 14.87
CA GLY A 363 14.75 -1.70 15.82
C GLY A 363 14.37 -0.33 15.22
N LEU A 364 14.58 -0.12 13.92
CA LEU A 364 14.40 1.18 13.24
C LEU A 364 12.94 1.55 12.94
N LEU A 365 11.99 0.61 13.02
CA LEU A 365 10.55 0.84 12.83
C LEU A 365 9.74 0.76 14.13
N THR A 366 10.39 0.57 15.28
CA THR A 366 9.72 0.29 16.57
C THR A 366 8.62 1.29 16.91
N THR A 367 8.92 2.59 16.86
CA THR A 367 7.95 3.65 17.16
C THR A 367 6.78 3.65 16.18
N ARG A 368 7.06 3.46 14.89
CA ARG A 368 6.03 3.44 13.84
C ARG A 368 5.10 2.24 13.98
N CYS A 369 5.67 1.06 14.21
CA CYS A 369 4.91 -0.17 14.42
C CYS A 369 4.07 -0.11 15.71
N ALA A 370 4.59 0.50 16.77
CA ALA A 370 3.81 0.76 17.99
C ALA A 370 2.62 1.71 17.73
N GLN A 371 2.84 2.81 17.01
CA GLN A 371 1.77 3.74 16.63
C GLN A 371 0.70 3.08 15.74
N GLN A 372 1.11 2.24 14.79
CA GLN A 372 0.18 1.48 13.94
C GLN A 372 -0.71 0.57 14.80
N ASN A 373 -0.12 -0.19 15.73
CA ASN A 373 -0.86 -1.07 16.63
C ASN A 373 -1.82 -0.30 17.55
N GLU A 374 -1.41 0.85 18.09
CA GLU A 374 -2.27 1.70 18.93
C GLU A 374 -3.46 2.25 18.14
N GLN A 375 -3.20 2.75 16.92
CA GLN A 375 -4.25 3.27 16.04
C GLN A 375 -5.25 2.17 15.66
N GLN A 376 -4.78 0.95 15.36
CA GLN A 376 -5.63 -0.19 15.07
C GLN A 376 -6.49 -0.59 16.29
N SER A 377 -5.88 -0.67 17.48
CA SER A 377 -6.59 -0.96 18.72
C SER A 377 -7.67 0.08 19.05
N LEU A 378 -7.39 1.37 18.79
CA LEU A 378 -8.34 2.45 18.98
C LEU A 378 -9.55 2.31 18.03
N LEU A 379 -9.30 2.05 16.75
CA LEU A 379 -10.35 1.84 15.75
C LEU A 379 -11.22 0.63 16.09
N GLU A 380 -10.62 -0.48 16.52
CA GLU A 380 -11.35 -1.66 16.98
C GLU A 380 -12.20 -1.36 18.21
N SER A 381 -11.65 -0.63 19.18
CA SER A 381 -12.38 -0.22 20.39
C SER A 381 -13.57 0.68 20.05
N ILE A 382 -13.39 1.66 19.16
CA ILE A 382 -14.48 2.51 18.65
C ILE A 382 -15.53 1.67 17.92
N GLY A 383 -15.10 0.67 17.13
CA GLY A 383 -15.99 -0.27 16.46
C GLY A 383 -16.84 -1.09 17.44
N TRP A 384 -16.23 -1.64 18.49
CA TRP A 384 -16.93 -2.39 19.54
C TRP A 384 -17.90 -1.52 20.33
N LEU A 385 -17.48 -0.34 20.77
CA LEU A 385 -18.33 0.61 21.49
C LEU A 385 -19.54 1.03 20.65
N SER A 386 -19.32 1.34 19.37
CA SER A 386 -20.39 1.64 18.41
C SER A 386 -21.37 0.45 18.27
N THR A 387 -20.85 -0.76 18.13
CA THR A 387 -21.65 -1.98 18.01
C THR A 387 -22.51 -2.24 19.25
N ILE A 388 -21.92 -2.09 20.45
CA ILE A 388 -22.62 -2.25 21.73
C ILE A 388 -23.73 -1.20 21.85
N LEU A 389 -23.45 0.06 21.54
CA LEU A 389 -24.43 1.14 21.61
C LEU A 389 -25.62 0.86 20.69
N ILE A 390 -25.35 0.53 19.43
CA ILE A 390 -26.37 0.22 18.41
C ILE A 390 -27.21 -1.00 18.83
N SER A 391 -26.56 -2.07 19.27
CA SER A 391 -27.23 -3.30 19.72
C SER A 391 -28.10 -3.07 20.95
N SER A 392 -27.66 -2.19 21.86
CA SER A 392 -28.42 -1.82 23.06
C SER A 392 -29.69 -1.04 22.71
N VAL A 393 -29.60 -0.10 21.75
CA VAL A 393 -30.76 0.64 21.24
C VAL A 393 -31.73 -0.31 20.53
N ALA A 394 -31.21 -1.20 19.69
CA ALA A 394 -31.99 -2.23 19.00
C ALA A 394 -32.76 -3.13 19.99
N LEU A 395 -32.07 -3.63 21.02
CA LEU A 395 -32.66 -4.46 22.07
C LEU A 395 -33.73 -3.71 22.86
N ALA A 396 -33.49 -2.44 23.22
CA ALA A 396 -34.47 -1.62 23.93
C ALA A 396 -35.75 -1.39 23.11
N LEU A 397 -35.61 -1.17 21.79
CA LEU A 397 -36.75 -1.05 20.87
C LEU A 397 -37.52 -2.37 20.75
N ALA A 398 -36.81 -3.49 20.60
CA ALA A 398 -37.40 -4.83 20.51
C ALA A 398 -38.15 -5.21 21.80
N LEU A 399 -37.55 -4.97 22.97
CA LEU A 399 -38.18 -5.21 24.27
C LEU A 399 -39.42 -4.34 24.47
N ARG A 400 -39.39 -3.08 24.03
CA ARG A 400 -40.58 -2.21 24.04
C ARG A 400 -41.69 -2.76 23.15
N LEU A 401 -41.38 -3.17 21.92
CA LEU A 401 -42.35 -3.79 21.00
C LEU A 401 -42.94 -5.06 21.62
N LEU A 402 -42.10 -5.95 22.13
CA LEU A 402 -42.52 -7.20 22.78
C LEU A 402 -43.40 -6.94 24.00
N SER A 403 -43.01 -6.01 24.88
CA SER A 403 -43.79 -5.64 26.05
C SER A 403 -45.19 -5.12 25.67
N ASN A 404 -45.31 -4.39 24.56
CA ASN A 404 -46.57 -3.86 24.09
C ASN A 404 -47.47 -4.96 23.50
N VAL A 405 -46.90 -5.92 22.78
CA VAL A 405 -47.61 -7.11 22.26
C VAL A 405 -48.12 -7.98 23.42
N LEU A 406 -47.25 -8.31 24.38
CA LEU A 406 -47.59 -9.16 25.53
C LEU A 406 -48.63 -8.52 26.46
N LEU A 407 -48.57 -7.20 26.65
CA LEU A 407 -49.54 -6.47 27.48
C LEU A 407 -50.85 -6.15 26.73
N ASN A 408 -51.02 -6.65 25.50
CA ASN A 408 -52.17 -6.40 24.62
C ASN A 408 -52.52 -4.90 24.51
N ARG A 409 -51.51 -4.03 24.59
CA ARG A 409 -51.68 -2.59 24.47
C ARG A 409 -51.82 -2.27 22.99
N ARG A 410 -53.05 -2.03 22.52
CA ARG A 410 -53.34 -1.60 21.14
C ARG A 410 -52.51 -0.37 20.78
N ILE A 411 -51.56 -0.52 19.85
CA ILE A 411 -50.56 0.51 19.54
C ILE A 411 -51.13 1.67 18.70
N LEU A 412 -52.25 1.50 17.98
CA LEU A 412 -52.81 2.57 17.13
C LEU A 412 -54.34 2.59 17.19
N ALA A 413 -54.88 3.02 18.32
CA ALA A 413 -56.29 3.39 18.43
C ALA A 413 -56.44 4.76 19.10
N ARG A 414 -55.67 5.76 18.64
CA ARG A 414 -56.09 7.18 18.61
C ARG A 414 -55.42 7.88 17.42
N PRO A 415 -56.16 8.34 16.39
CA PRO A 415 -55.61 8.97 15.19
C PRO A 415 -55.24 10.45 15.38
N ALA A 416 -54.80 10.85 16.58
CA ALA A 416 -54.35 12.21 16.84
C ALA A 416 -53.37 12.21 18.03
N ALA A 417 -52.26 12.96 17.89
CA ALA A 417 -51.13 13.08 18.82
C ALA A 417 -50.16 11.88 18.74
N ASN A 418 -49.07 11.95 17.98
CA ASN A 418 -48.09 13.02 18.04
C ASN A 418 -47.14 12.88 16.86
N GLU A 419 -47.25 13.77 15.87
CA GLU A 419 -46.36 13.84 14.71
C GLU A 419 -44.89 13.83 15.12
N TRP A 420 -44.55 14.46 16.26
CA TRP A 420 -43.19 14.49 16.79
C TRP A 420 -42.60 13.10 17.05
N ARG A 421 -43.42 12.08 17.36
CA ARG A 421 -42.92 10.70 17.58
C ARG A 421 -42.52 10.04 16.27
N CYS A 422 -43.30 10.25 15.21
CA CYS A 422 -42.95 9.81 13.87
C CYS A 422 -41.73 10.58 13.36
N TRP A 423 -41.65 11.89 13.60
CA TRP A 423 -40.48 12.71 13.29
C TRP A 423 -39.25 12.32 14.10
N ALA A 424 -39.38 11.97 15.38
CA ALA A 424 -38.27 11.51 16.22
C ALA A 424 -37.77 10.13 15.80
N LEU A 425 -38.66 9.21 15.43
CA LEU A 425 -38.28 7.91 14.86
C LEU A 425 -37.63 8.07 13.49
N ALA A 426 -38.22 8.90 12.62
CA ALA A 426 -37.65 9.22 11.32
C ALA A 426 -36.28 9.87 11.46
N LEU A 427 -36.12 10.84 12.36
CA LEU A 427 -34.84 11.50 12.65
C LEU A 427 -33.82 10.53 13.24
N ALA A 428 -34.22 9.64 14.15
CA ALA A 428 -33.34 8.59 14.67
C ALA A 428 -32.90 7.62 13.57
N LEU A 429 -33.81 7.21 12.69
CA LEU A 429 -33.50 6.40 11.50
C LEU A 429 -32.57 7.15 10.54
N LEU A 430 -32.78 8.45 10.34
CA LEU A 430 -31.99 9.29 9.43
C LEU A 430 -30.59 9.53 9.99
N ILE A 431 -30.45 9.82 11.29
CA ILE A 431 -29.17 9.94 11.98
C ILE A 431 -28.44 8.60 11.98
N THR A 432 -29.13 7.50 12.26
CA THR A 432 -28.51 6.16 12.26
C THR A 432 -28.07 5.78 10.86
N THR A 433 -28.90 6.02 9.83
CA THR A 433 -28.55 5.76 8.43
C THR A 433 -27.41 6.67 7.97
N ALA A 434 -27.42 7.95 8.35
CA ALA A 434 -26.33 8.88 8.06
C ALA A 434 -25.04 8.47 8.78
N HIS A 435 -25.11 7.95 10.01
CA HIS A 435 -23.96 7.43 10.75
C HIS A 435 -23.44 6.11 10.14
N CYS A 436 -24.33 5.23 9.70
CA CYS A 436 -23.98 4.03 8.94
C CYS A 436 -23.31 4.40 7.61
N LEU A 437 -23.87 5.37 6.87
CA LEU A 437 -23.27 5.89 5.65
C LEU A 437 -21.93 6.56 5.95
N PHE A 438 -21.80 7.33 7.03
CA PHE A 438 -20.56 7.96 7.46
C PHE A 438 -19.44 6.95 7.76
N LEU A 439 -19.79 5.84 8.43
CA LEU A 439 -18.86 4.73 8.72
C LEU A 439 -18.58 3.85 7.49
N TYR A 440 -19.57 3.64 6.63
CA TYR A 440 -19.46 2.73 5.47
C TYR A 440 -18.84 3.39 4.24
N SER A 441 -19.14 4.67 3.98
CA SER A 441 -18.65 5.40 2.80
C SER A 441 -17.27 6.05 2.99
N GLY A 442 -16.68 5.95 4.19
CA GLY A 442 -15.44 6.64 4.51
C GLY A 442 -15.56 8.18 4.60
N LEU A 443 -16.77 8.75 4.41
CA LEU A 443 -17.02 10.21 4.48
C LEU A 443 -16.49 10.85 5.76
N GLY A 444 -16.57 10.14 6.88
CA GLY A 444 -16.16 10.68 8.17
C GLY A 444 -14.67 10.85 8.34
N VAL A 445 -13.92 9.91 7.79
CA VAL A 445 -12.46 9.98 7.76
C VAL A 445 -12.01 10.99 6.70
N TRP A 446 -12.74 11.17 5.59
CA TRP A 446 -12.47 12.27 4.66
C TRP A 446 -12.67 13.65 5.30
N ILE A 447 -13.75 13.87 6.04
CA ILE A 447 -14.04 15.16 6.70
C ILE A 447 -13.04 15.45 7.84
N VAL A 448 -12.62 14.43 8.59
CA VAL A 448 -11.76 14.59 9.77
C VAL A 448 -10.26 14.52 9.43
N ALA A 449 -9.87 13.73 8.41
CA ALA A 449 -8.48 13.45 8.07
C ALA A 449 -8.08 13.84 6.62
N GLY A 450 -9.00 14.40 5.82
CA GLY A 450 -8.66 14.98 4.50
C GLY A 450 -8.38 13.97 3.37
N ILE A 451 -8.70 12.68 3.55
CA ILE A 451 -8.34 11.59 2.60
C ILE A 451 -9.32 11.49 1.40
N PRO A 452 -8.90 11.74 0.14
CA PRO A 452 -9.80 11.90 -1.02
C PRO A 452 -10.82 10.77 -1.24
N TRP A 453 -12.01 11.15 -1.73
CA TRP A 453 -13.09 10.24 -2.13
C TRP A 453 -12.62 9.29 -3.25
N GLY A 454 -12.25 8.08 -2.86
CA GLY A 454 -11.66 7.05 -3.72
C GLY A 454 -11.03 5.91 -2.90
N PHE A 455 -10.69 6.19 -1.64
CA PHE A 455 -10.34 5.19 -0.63
C PHE A 455 -11.62 4.59 -0.01
N SER A 456 -12.02 3.39 -0.40
CA SER A 456 -13.13 2.67 0.24
C SER A 456 -12.69 2.14 1.61
N ILE A 457 -13.05 2.86 2.67
CA ILE A 457 -12.83 2.42 4.06
C ILE A 457 -13.68 1.19 4.40
N ALA A 458 -14.72 0.88 3.63
CA ALA A 458 -15.50 -0.36 3.77
C ALA A 458 -14.62 -1.62 3.64
N ASP A 459 -13.45 -1.51 3.00
CA ASP A 459 -12.54 -2.62 2.72
C ASP A 459 -11.44 -2.80 3.79
N HIS A 460 -11.26 -1.81 4.67
CA HIS A 460 -10.33 -1.86 5.83
C HIS A 460 -11.06 -1.78 7.18
N ALA A 461 -12.39 -1.68 7.16
CA ALA A 461 -13.19 -1.64 8.36
C ALA A 461 -13.12 -2.99 9.09
N PRO A 462 -12.74 -3.01 10.39
CA PRO A 462 -12.73 -4.23 11.19
C PRO A 462 -14.06 -4.99 11.06
N ASN A 463 -14.03 -6.32 11.12
CA ASN A 463 -15.22 -7.16 10.98
C ASN A 463 -16.35 -6.72 11.95
N SER A 464 -16.02 -6.13 13.10
CA SER A 464 -16.99 -5.52 14.03
C SER A 464 -17.86 -4.43 13.39
N ILE A 465 -17.31 -3.58 12.52
CA ILE A 465 -18.05 -2.55 11.77
C ILE A 465 -18.97 -3.20 10.73
N ARG A 466 -18.49 -4.24 10.05
CA ARG A 466 -19.32 -5.03 9.14
C ARG A 466 -20.47 -5.72 9.88
N TYR A 467 -20.23 -6.30 11.05
CA TYR A 467 -21.29 -6.93 11.86
C TYR A 467 -22.28 -5.91 12.41
N ALA A 468 -21.83 -4.71 12.81
CA ALA A 468 -22.72 -3.62 13.19
C ALA A 468 -23.67 -3.24 12.05
N PHE A 469 -23.15 -3.14 10.82
CA PHE A 469 -23.96 -2.87 9.63
C PHE A 469 -25.03 -3.95 9.37
N HIS A 470 -24.67 -5.23 9.47
CA HIS A 470 -25.63 -6.33 9.32
C HIS A 470 -26.69 -6.36 10.42
N ALA A 471 -26.29 -6.09 11.68
CA ALA A 471 -27.22 -5.99 12.81
C ALA A 471 -28.22 -4.83 12.61
N LEU A 472 -27.77 -3.72 12.01
CA LEU A 472 -28.58 -2.57 11.66
C LEU A 472 -29.56 -2.83 10.51
N LEU A 473 -29.13 -3.54 9.45
CA LEU A 473 -30.03 -4.03 8.41
C LEU A 473 -31.12 -4.95 8.98
N GLY A 474 -30.75 -5.82 9.90
CA GLY A 474 -31.69 -6.66 10.65
C GLY A 474 -32.71 -5.83 11.44
N LEU A 475 -32.26 -4.78 12.13
CA LEU A 475 -33.15 -3.85 12.84
C LEU A 475 -34.09 -3.10 11.88
N TYR A 476 -33.58 -2.67 10.72
CA TYR A 476 -34.35 -2.00 9.68
C TYR A 476 -35.46 -2.89 9.13
N ALA A 477 -35.14 -4.17 8.86
CA ALA A 477 -36.10 -5.17 8.41
C ALA A 477 -37.19 -5.45 9.45
N LEU A 478 -36.83 -5.52 10.74
CA LEU A 478 -37.78 -5.70 11.84
C LEU A 478 -38.72 -4.50 12.01
N ILE A 479 -38.19 -3.27 11.90
CA ILE A 479 -39.00 -2.04 11.93
C ILE A 479 -39.94 -1.98 10.72
N ALA A 480 -39.45 -2.26 9.51
CA ALA A 480 -40.26 -2.28 8.30
C ALA A 480 -41.36 -3.36 8.36
N ALA A 481 -41.05 -4.57 8.85
CA ALA A 481 -42.03 -5.64 9.06
C ALA A 481 -43.10 -5.23 10.08
N SER A 482 -42.72 -4.53 11.15
CA SER A 482 -43.67 -4.03 12.16
C SER A 482 -44.62 -2.97 11.60
N LEU A 483 -44.18 -2.19 10.62
CA LEU A 483 -45.00 -1.21 9.90
C LEU A 483 -45.90 -1.88 8.84
N LEU A 484 -45.48 -2.99 8.25
CA LEU A 484 -46.26 -3.76 7.26
C LEU A 484 -47.32 -4.68 7.89
N MET A 485 -47.16 -5.06 9.16
CA MET A 485 -48.17 -5.81 9.92
C MET A 485 -49.29 -4.93 10.50
N LEU A 486 -49.35 -3.66 10.12
CA LEU A 486 -50.51 -2.81 10.38
C LEU A 486 -51.70 -3.33 9.56
N PRO A 487 -52.89 -3.58 10.18
CA PRO A 487 -54.06 -3.97 9.42
C PRO A 487 -54.39 -2.87 8.39
N ARG A 488 -54.49 -3.22 7.11
CA ARG A 488 -55.17 -2.35 6.15
C ARG A 488 -56.62 -2.25 6.59
N GLU A 489 -57.04 -1.07 7.04
CA GLU A 489 -58.45 -0.80 7.28
C GLU A 489 -59.22 -1.13 6.00
N ARG A 490 -60.20 -2.04 6.10
CA ARG A 490 -61.24 -2.17 5.07
C ARG A 490 -62.07 -0.89 5.17
N GLN A 491 -62.16 -0.17 4.05
CA GLN A 491 -62.99 1.03 3.87
C GLN A 491 -64.43 0.83 4.35
#